data_AF-A0A1F9BWR9-F1
#
_entry.id   AF-A0A1F9BWR9-F1
#
_cell.length_a   1.000
_cell.length_b   1.000
_cell.length_c   1.000
_cell.angle_alpha   90.00
_cell.angle_beta   90.00
_cell.angle_gamma   90.00
#
_symmetry.space_group_name_H-M   'P 1'
#
loop_
_entity.id
_entity.type
_entity.pdbx_description
1 polymer ?
#
loop_
_entity_poly.entity_id
_entity_poly.type
_entity_poly.pdbx_seq_one_letter_code
_entity_poly.pdbx_strand_id
1 'polypeptide(L)'
;MAQYTKAQICDPSELEKYIQRLVEVCPKVKEVWLFGTRANSSYRTDSDWDHLVYGSLGTFESISAHPELHHPCIDLMVLKDDGNSFAEPWIQLNPKQGSLSEWNWNFLTSTEAEYLQAKEPTDGSGWRRAEVSAKKAIRLWPKQNY
;
A
#
# COMPACT_ATOMS: atom_id res chain seq x y z
N MET A 1 -0.79 -27.60 -15.27
CA MET A 1 -0.46 -26.49 -14.35
C MET A 1 -1.77 -25.80 -14.02
N ALA A 2 -2.19 -25.77 -12.76
CA ALA A 2 -3.46 -25.14 -12.38
C ALA A 2 -3.30 -23.61 -12.47
N GLN A 3 -4.15 -22.97 -13.28
CA GLN A 3 -4.25 -21.51 -13.33
C GLN A 3 -5.13 -21.07 -12.17
N TYR A 4 -4.54 -20.39 -11.19
CA TYR A 4 -5.30 -19.77 -10.09
C TYR A 4 -5.95 -18.49 -10.58
N THR A 5 -7.20 -18.25 -10.15
CA THR A 5 -7.91 -17.00 -10.44
C THR A 5 -7.47 -15.90 -9.46
N LYS A 6 -7.49 -14.61 -9.89
CA LYS A 6 -7.11 -13.46 -9.02
C LYS A 6 -7.85 -13.48 -7.66
N ALA A 7 -9.10 -13.94 -7.63
CA ALA A 7 -9.89 -14.07 -6.41
C ALA A 7 -9.34 -15.14 -5.42
N GLN A 8 -8.72 -16.22 -5.91
CA GLN A 8 -8.06 -17.22 -5.05
C GLN A 8 -6.71 -16.74 -4.49
N ILE A 9 -6.13 -15.69 -5.08
CA ILE A 9 -4.81 -15.18 -4.74
C ILE A 9 -4.91 -14.07 -3.66
N CYS A 10 -6.08 -13.45 -3.47
CA CYS A 10 -6.27 -12.30 -2.60
C CYS A 10 -6.97 -12.64 -1.25
N ASP A 11 -6.82 -13.87 -0.74
CA ASP A 11 -7.41 -14.33 0.54
C ASP A 11 -6.86 -13.50 1.73
N PRO A 12 -7.73 -12.94 2.61
CA PRO A 12 -7.30 -12.22 3.80
C PRO A 12 -6.35 -13.00 4.73
N SER A 13 -6.43 -14.32 4.77
CA SER A 13 -5.53 -15.16 5.57
C SER A 13 -4.10 -15.21 5.00
N GLU A 14 -3.93 -14.97 3.70
CA GLU A 14 -2.62 -14.84 3.06
C GLU A 14 -1.98 -13.46 3.30
N LEU A 15 -2.80 -12.44 3.58
CA LEU A 15 -2.30 -11.10 3.91
C LEU A 15 -1.46 -11.09 5.19
N GLU A 16 -1.94 -11.74 6.25
CA GLU A 16 -1.20 -11.78 7.51
C GLU A 16 0.13 -12.52 7.37
N LYS A 17 0.13 -13.63 6.62
CA LYS A 17 1.34 -14.39 6.29
C LYS A 17 2.32 -13.56 5.47
N TYR A 18 1.80 -12.79 4.51
CA TYR A 18 2.60 -11.88 3.70
C TYR A 18 3.27 -10.80 4.56
N ILE A 19 2.52 -10.11 5.43
CA ILE A 19 3.07 -9.06 6.30
C ILE A 19 4.11 -9.65 7.24
N GLN A 20 3.83 -10.83 7.81
CA GLN A 20 4.78 -11.54 8.66
C GLN A 20 6.08 -11.87 7.89
N ARG A 21 5.96 -12.39 6.68
CA ARG A 21 7.12 -12.69 5.82
C ARG A 21 7.91 -11.43 5.46
N LEU A 22 7.22 -10.34 5.15
CA LEU A 22 7.83 -9.04 4.84
C LEU A 22 8.68 -8.53 6.00
N VAL A 23 8.16 -8.55 7.23
CA VAL A 23 8.90 -8.06 8.41
C VAL A 23 10.04 -9.00 8.83
N GLU A 24 9.91 -10.30 8.58
CA GLU A 24 10.98 -11.28 8.81
C GLU A 24 12.16 -11.11 7.85
N VAL A 25 11.87 -10.93 6.56
CA VAL A 25 12.89 -10.72 5.52
C VAL A 25 13.49 -9.32 5.62
N CYS A 26 12.69 -8.32 6.02
CA CYS A 26 13.13 -6.94 6.15
C CYS A 26 12.86 -6.40 7.58
N PRO A 27 13.71 -6.71 8.58
CA PRO A 27 13.54 -6.26 9.98
C PRO A 27 13.57 -4.74 10.17
N LYS A 28 13.95 -3.99 9.13
CA LYS A 28 13.92 -2.53 9.11
C LYS A 28 12.52 -1.94 8.94
N VAL A 29 11.55 -2.75 8.48
CA VAL A 29 10.14 -2.36 8.43
C VAL A 29 9.65 -2.01 9.82
N LYS A 30 9.06 -0.83 9.97
CA LYS A 30 8.52 -0.31 11.22
C LYS A 30 7.00 -0.36 11.22
N GLU A 31 6.39 0.04 10.12
CA GLU A 31 4.94 0.05 10.00
C GLU A 31 4.49 -0.40 8.61
N VAL A 32 3.34 -1.05 8.57
CA VAL A 32 2.64 -1.38 7.33
C VAL A 32 1.23 -0.82 7.44
N TRP A 33 0.85 0.01 6.49
CA TRP A 33 -0.44 0.69 6.43
C TRP A 33 -1.24 0.17 5.24
N LEU A 34 -2.48 -0.25 5.49
CA LEU A 34 -3.49 -0.52 4.47
C LEU A 34 -4.12 0.80 4.05
N PHE A 35 -4.18 1.07 2.75
CA PHE A 35 -4.95 2.18 2.22
C PHE A 35 -5.80 1.69 1.03
N GLY A 36 -6.36 2.61 0.23
CA GLY A 36 -7.14 2.23 -0.94
C GLY A 36 -8.52 1.66 -0.61
N THR A 37 -9.05 0.84 -1.53
CA THR A 37 -10.47 0.45 -1.49
C THR A 37 -10.82 -0.43 -0.29
N ARG A 38 -9.88 -1.27 0.16
CA ARG A 38 -10.05 -2.19 1.30
C ARG A 38 -10.05 -1.46 2.64
N ALA A 39 -9.22 -0.44 2.82
CA ALA A 39 -9.28 0.44 4.01
C ALA A 39 -10.58 1.26 4.09
N ASN A 40 -11.25 1.47 2.95
CA ASN A 40 -12.41 2.36 2.82
C ASN A 40 -13.71 1.61 2.50
N SER A 41 -13.77 0.28 2.73
CA SER A 41 -14.95 -0.57 2.52
C SER A 41 -15.65 -0.42 1.16
N SER A 42 -14.88 -0.05 0.13
CA SER A 42 -15.35 0.17 -1.25
C SER A 42 -14.71 -0.82 -2.23
N TYR A 43 -14.13 -1.89 -1.70
CA TYR A 43 -13.46 -2.94 -2.45
C TYR A 43 -14.46 -3.90 -3.08
N ARG A 44 -14.04 -4.51 -4.18
CA ARG A 44 -14.69 -5.67 -4.78
C ARG A 44 -13.94 -6.93 -4.37
N THR A 45 -14.55 -8.10 -4.56
CA THR A 45 -13.91 -9.38 -4.24
C THR A 45 -12.60 -9.62 -5.02
N ASP A 46 -12.43 -8.97 -6.17
CA ASP A 46 -11.24 -8.99 -7.03
C ASP A 46 -10.25 -7.84 -6.80
N SER A 47 -10.52 -6.95 -5.83
CA SER A 47 -9.62 -5.85 -5.48
C SER A 47 -8.31 -6.37 -4.89
N ASP A 48 -7.21 -5.74 -5.28
CA ASP A 48 -5.89 -5.86 -4.66
C ASP A 48 -5.88 -5.27 -3.24
N TRP A 49 -4.75 -5.46 -2.58
CA TRP A 49 -4.42 -4.86 -1.30
C TRP A 49 -3.35 -3.80 -1.51
N ASP A 50 -3.66 -2.56 -1.18
CA ASP A 50 -2.70 -1.47 -1.28
C ASP A 50 -1.99 -1.24 0.06
N HIS A 51 -0.67 -1.38 0.09
CA HIS A 51 0.14 -1.16 1.29
C HIS A 51 1.14 -0.02 1.13
N LEU A 52 1.25 0.79 2.18
CA LEU A 52 2.33 1.75 2.36
C LEU A 52 3.21 1.29 3.52
N VAL A 53 4.50 1.10 3.24
CA VAL A 53 5.49 0.60 4.21
C VAL A 53 6.36 1.75 4.70
N TYR A 54 6.41 1.91 6.01
CA TYR A 54 7.38 2.76 6.70
C TYR A 54 8.50 1.88 7.27
N GLY A 55 9.73 2.33 7.14
CA GLY A 55 10.88 1.66 7.73
C GLY A 55 12.01 2.62 8.06
N SER A 56 13.10 2.08 8.60
CA SER A 56 14.34 2.83 8.84
C SER A 56 15.19 2.95 7.57
N LEU A 57 16.28 3.73 7.63
CA LEU A 57 17.23 3.93 6.54
C LEU A 57 17.58 2.63 5.78
N GLY A 58 17.41 2.65 4.47
CA GLY A 58 17.69 1.52 3.60
C GLY A 58 16.61 0.44 3.57
N THR A 59 15.38 0.74 4.01
CA THR A 59 14.24 -0.21 3.93
C THR A 59 13.84 -0.44 2.49
N PHE A 60 13.81 0.61 1.67
CA PHE A 60 13.47 0.53 0.26
C PHE A 60 14.39 -0.45 -0.48
N GLU A 61 15.70 -0.24 -0.39
CA GLU A 61 16.72 -1.07 -1.02
C GLU A 61 16.68 -2.51 -0.50
N SER A 62 16.45 -2.69 0.80
CA SER A 62 16.29 -4.01 1.40
C SER A 62 15.12 -4.76 0.76
N ILE A 63 13.95 -4.14 0.66
CA ILE A 63 12.76 -4.78 0.06
C ILE A 63 12.98 -5.01 -1.44
N SER A 64 13.55 -4.05 -2.16
CA SER A 64 13.88 -4.16 -3.59
C SER A 64 14.81 -5.33 -3.91
N ALA A 65 15.70 -5.70 -2.99
CA ALA A 65 16.62 -6.83 -3.15
C ALA A 65 15.93 -8.22 -3.04
N HIS A 66 14.66 -8.26 -2.65
CA HIS A 66 13.88 -9.48 -2.43
C HIS A 66 12.69 -9.57 -3.39
N PRO A 67 12.88 -9.90 -4.68
CA PRO A 67 11.80 -10.00 -5.66
C PRO A 67 10.76 -11.09 -5.33
N GLU A 68 11.11 -12.07 -4.49
CA GLU A 68 10.18 -13.08 -3.98
C GLU A 68 9.10 -12.50 -3.05
N LEU A 69 9.29 -11.29 -2.54
CA LEU A 69 8.27 -10.56 -1.79
C LEU A 69 7.24 -9.86 -2.72
N HIS A 70 7.44 -9.88 -4.04
CA HIS A 70 6.44 -9.36 -4.95
C HIS A 70 5.24 -10.31 -5.01
N HIS A 71 4.05 -9.78 -4.72
CA HIS A 71 2.82 -10.56 -4.69
C HIS A 71 1.75 -9.94 -5.61
N PRO A 72 1.15 -10.71 -6.55
CA PRO A 72 0.26 -10.16 -7.59
C PRO A 72 -1.08 -9.60 -7.09
N CYS A 73 -1.41 -9.82 -5.82
CA CYS A 73 -2.59 -9.22 -5.16
C CYS A 73 -2.23 -8.06 -4.23
N ILE A 74 -0.96 -7.65 -4.17
CA ILE A 74 -0.48 -6.63 -3.24
C ILE A 74 0.28 -5.56 -4.01
N ASP A 75 -0.25 -4.35 -3.97
CA ASP A 75 0.44 -3.17 -4.43
C ASP A 75 1.24 -2.59 -3.26
N LEU A 76 2.53 -2.93 -3.22
CA LEU A 76 3.44 -2.51 -2.16
C LEU A 76 4.15 -1.22 -2.54
N MET A 77 3.89 -0.14 -1.81
CA MET A 77 4.67 1.09 -1.86
C MET A 77 5.50 1.24 -0.61
N VAL A 78 6.77 1.61 -0.79
CA VAL A 78 7.73 1.74 0.30
C VAL A 78 8.19 3.19 0.37
N LEU A 79 8.09 3.78 1.56
CA LEU A 79 8.59 5.11 1.83
C LEU A 79 10.13 5.11 1.75
N LYS A 80 10.67 6.09 1.04
CA LYS A 80 12.10 6.29 0.89
C LYS A 80 12.68 7.01 2.11
N ASP A 81 14.00 7.04 2.15
CA ASP A 81 14.76 7.59 3.27
C ASP A 81 14.56 9.11 3.48
N ASP A 82 13.98 9.82 2.52
CA ASP A 82 13.60 11.23 2.67
C ASP A 82 12.34 11.45 3.53
N GLY A 83 11.66 10.37 3.92
CA GLY A 83 10.47 10.40 4.77
C GLY A 83 9.23 10.99 4.08
N ASN A 84 9.25 11.23 2.77
CA ASN A 84 8.15 11.84 2.03
C ASN A 84 7.82 11.10 0.74
N SER A 85 8.83 10.74 -0.05
CA SER A 85 8.64 10.07 -1.33
C SER A 85 8.43 8.58 -1.12
N PHE A 86 7.56 7.95 -1.88
CA PHE A 86 7.39 6.50 -1.90
C PHE A 86 7.39 5.97 -3.33
N ALA A 87 7.72 4.69 -3.49
CA ALA A 87 7.61 4.00 -4.76
C ALA A 87 7.39 2.50 -4.59
N GLU A 88 6.95 1.84 -5.65
CA GLU A 88 7.06 0.39 -5.77
C GLU A 88 8.53 -0.03 -5.81
N PRO A 89 8.92 -1.05 -5.01
CA PRO A 89 10.32 -1.42 -4.85
C PRO A 89 10.88 -2.25 -6.01
N TRP A 90 10.03 -2.83 -6.87
CA TRP A 90 10.46 -3.68 -7.98
C TRP A 90 10.19 -3.00 -9.33
N ILE A 91 11.13 -3.14 -10.26
CA ILE A 91 11.07 -2.47 -11.56
C ILE A 91 9.91 -3.06 -12.38
N GLN A 92 8.85 -2.28 -12.51
CA GLN A 92 7.83 -2.43 -13.54
C GLN A 92 8.08 -1.43 -14.68
N LEU A 93 7.45 -1.63 -15.84
CA LEU A 93 7.55 -0.69 -16.96
C LEU A 93 7.07 0.73 -16.59
N ASN A 94 6.24 0.86 -15.54
CA ASN A 94 5.77 2.12 -14.96
C ASN A 94 5.52 1.92 -13.45
N PRO A 95 6.56 1.98 -12.59
CA PRO A 95 6.37 1.74 -11.16
C PRO A 95 5.51 2.84 -10.55
N LYS A 96 4.57 2.48 -9.68
CA LYS A 96 3.80 3.48 -8.93
C LYS A 96 4.75 4.24 -8.00
N GLN A 97 4.55 5.55 -7.93
CA GLN A 97 5.33 6.45 -7.08
C GLN A 97 4.50 7.69 -6.73
N GLY A 98 4.94 8.40 -5.70
CA GLY A 98 4.33 9.65 -5.27
C GLY A 98 4.99 10.18 -4.00
N SER A 99 4.33 11.11 -3.33
CA SER A 99 4.77 11.65 -2.06
C SER A 99 3.63 11.80 -1.05
N LEU A 100 3.95 11.66 0.23
CA LEU A 100 3.01 11.88 1.34
C LEU A 100 2.46 13.32 1.32
N SER A 101 3.30 14.29 0.95
CA SER A 101 2.90 15.69 0.79
C SER A 101 1.83 15.90 -0.29
N GLU A 102 1.95 15.24 -1.45
CA GLU A 102 0.93 15.33 -2.51
C GLU A 102 -0.38 14.67 -2.08
N TRP A 103 -0.29 13.60 -1.30
CA TRP A 103 -1.44 12.93 -0.72
C TRP A 103 -2.01 13.65 0.50
N ASN A 104 -1.37 14.72 0.99
CA ASN A 104 -1.71 15.35 2.26
C ASN A 104 -1.92 14.30 3.37
N TRP A 105 -1.00 13.32 3.43
CA TRP A 105 -1.08 12.21 4.37
C TRP A 105 -0.97 12.73 5.81
N ASN A 106 -1.96 12.40 6.64
CA ASN A 106 -2.07 12.91 7.99
C ASN A 106 -2.39 11.77 8.97
N PHE A 107 -1.57 11.61 10.01
CA PHE A 107 -1.83 10.64 11.08
C PHE A 107 -2.93 11.18 11.99
N LEU A 108 -4.01 10.40 12.16
CA LEU A 108 -5.12 10.74 13.07
C LEU A 108 -4.88 10.13 14.45
N THR A 109 -4.44 8.87 14.47
CA THR A 109 -4.12 8.11 15.68
C THR A 109 -2.89 7.24 15.42
N SER A 110 -2.52 6.41 16.39
CA SER A 110 -1.50 5.39 16.16
C SER A 110 -1.93 4.30 15.18
N THR A 111 -3.22 4.12 14.90
CA THR A 111 -3.73 3.07 14.00
C THR A 111 -4.46 3.61 12.77
N GLU A 112 -4.74 4.90 12.73
CA GLU A 112 -5.51 5.52 11.66
C GLU A 112 -4.75 6.72 11.08
N ALA A 113 -4.79 6.83 9.77
CA ALA A 113 -4.34 7.98 9.01
C ALA A 113 -5.37 8.34 7.95
N GLU A 114 -5.25 9.53 7.39
CA GLU A 114 -6.07 10.02 6.30
C GLU A 114 -5.21 10.57 5.17
N TYR A 115 -5.69 10.47 3.94
CA TYR A 115 -5.04 11.02 2.76
C TYR A 115 -6.07 11.50 1.73
N LEU A 116 -5.64 12.37 0.82
CA LEU A 116 -6.41 12.85 -0.30
C LEU A 116 -6.20 11.96 -1.52
N GLN A 117 -7.31 11.49 -2.07
CA GLN A 117 -7.36 10.78 -3.33
C GLN A 117 -8.02 11.67 -4.39
N ALA A 118 -7.31 11.91 -5.49
CA ALA A 118 -7.88 12.48 -6.70
C ALA A 118 -8.40 11.35 -7.60
N LYS A 119 -9.64 11.46 -8.08
CA LYS A 119 -10.19 10.60 -9.13
C LYS A 119 -10.62 11.42 -10.33
N GLU A 120 -10.50 10.82 -11.51
CA GLU A 120 -11.13 11.39 -12.69
C GLU A 120 -12.65 11.42 -12.48
N PRO A 121 -13.32 12.54 -12.82
CA PRO A 121 -14.77 12.65 -12.71
C PRO A 121 -15.48 11.57 -13.51
N THR A 122 -16.55 11.02 -12.93
CA THR A 122 -17.38 10.02 -13.63
C THR A 122 -18.19 10.60 -14.79
N ASP A 123 -18.30 11.93 -14.88
CA ASP A 123 -19.00 12.65 -15.94
C ASP A 123 -18.19 12.81 -17.24
N GLY A 124 -16.97 12.29 -17.29
CA GLY A 124 -16.11 12.35 -18.48
C GLY A 124 -15.54 13.74 -18.77
N SER A 125 -15.64 14.69 -17.83
CA SER A 125 -15.05 16.03 -17.97
C SER A 125 -13.52 16.07 -17.94
N GLY A 126 -12.89 14.90 -17.76
CA GLY A 126 -11.44 14.72 -17.74
C GLY A 126 -10.78 15.25 -16.48
N TRP A 127 -9.46 15.16 -16.42
CA TRP A 127 -8.63 15.60 -15.29
C TRP A 127 -8.80 17.07 -14.88
N ARG A 128 -9.47 17.90 -15.68
CA ARG A 128 -9.71 19.33 -15.40
C ARG A 128 -10.64 19.58 -14.21
N ARG A 129 -11.33 18.55 -13.70
CA ARG A 129 -12.20 18.62 -12.52
C ARG A 129 -11.99 17.45 -11.57
N ALA A 130 -10.78 16.95 -11.40
CA ALA A 130 -10.52 15.81 -10.53
C ALA A 130 -11.24 15.95 -9.18
N GLU A 131 -12.04 14.93 -8.83
CA GLU A 131 -12.73 14.89 -7.54
C GLU A 131 -11.70 14.49 -6.49
N VAL A 132 -11.41 15.42 -5.58
CA VAL A 132 -10.53 15.17 -4.44
C VAL A 132 -11.39 14.79 -3.26
N SER A 133 -11.13 13.62 -2.68
CA SER A 133 -11.83 13.13 -1.49
C SER A 133 -10.85 12.60 -0.46
N ALA A 134 -11.15 12.84 0.81
CA ALA A 134 -10.38 12.28 1.90
C ALA A 134 -10.71 10.79 2.09
N LYS A 135 -9.69 10.00 2.40
CA LYS A 135 -9.73 8.53 2.51
C LYS A 135 -8.94 8.07 3.72
N LYS A 136 -9.39 7.00 4.34
CA LYS A 136 -8.71 6.39 5.48
C LYS A 136 -7.57 5.47 5.06
N ALA A 137 -6.59 5.36 5.93
CA ALA A 137 -5.60 4.31 5.99
C ALA A 137 -5.55 3.72 7.40
N ILE A 138 -5.29 2.41 7.49
CA ILE A 138 -5.33 1.63 8.73
C ILE A 138 -3.97 0.95 8.92
N ARG A 139 -3.36 1.08 10.08
CA ARG A 139 -2.09 0.40 10.38
C ARG A 139 -2.35 -1.09 10.63
N LEU A 140 -1.70 -1.94 9.84
CA LEU A 140 -1.72 -3.40 9.97
C LEU A 140 -0.55 -3.95 10.78
N TRP A 141 0.60 -3.27 10.76
CA TRP A 141 1.79 -3.63 11.53
C TRP A 141 2.42 -2.41 12.21
N PRO A 142 2.88 -2.51 13.47
CA PRO A 142 2.70 -3.64 14.38
C PRO A 142 1.22 -3.86 14.73
N LYS A 143 0.79 -5.12 14.93
CA LYS A 143 -0.56 -5.41 15.44
C LYS A 143 -0.69 -4.77 16.83
N GLN A 144 -1.78 -4.04 17.06
CA GLN A 144 -2.09 -3.61 18.42
C GLN A 144 -2.64 -4.80 19.20
N ASN A 145 -2.08 -5.03 20.38
CA ASN A 145 -2.70 -5.94 21.35
C ASN A 145 -3.92 -5.18 21.92
N TYR A 146 -5.11 -5.66 21.58
CA TYR A 146 -6.35 -5.27 22.25
C TYR A 146 -6.51 -6.05 23.56
#